data_AF-A0A8T6C6X1-F1
#
_entry.id   AF-A0A8T6C6X1-F1
#
_cell.length_a   1.000
_cell.length_b   1.000
_cell.length_c   1.000
_cell.angle_alpha   90.00
_cell.angle_beta   90.00
_cell.angle_gamma   90.00
#
_symmetry.space_group_name_H-M   'P 1'
#
loop_
_entity.id
_entity.type
_entity.pdbx_description
1 polymer ?
#
loop_
_entity_poly.entity_id
_entity_poly.type
_entity_poly.pdbx_seq_one_letter_code
_entity_poly.pdbx_strand_id
1 'polypeptide(L)'
;MSDGAQNESMSPSVASQIVHEVALARIRHQAEAMDAIDRKIGLSLSVSGFVVALFSGSFVFRTAGMSTGEWAAVVLVGLLFFAACWCGIQAYWITDWNESPGLKSLRRTAKNHSLEEMMESIADEVEKSIDDNNAIMGKRANLSNLAFLFSILSFLTIVASVLAIHFPFCQ
;
A
#
# COMPACT_ATOMS: atom_id res chain seq x y z
N MET A 1 -54.94 29.95 3.73
CA MET A 1 -54.16 30.14 4.96
C MET A 1 -53.26 28.92 5.07
N SER A 2 -52.14 28.80 4.35
CA SER A 2 -50.89 29.58 4.34
C SER A 2 -50.13 29.54 5.66
N ASP A 3 -49.75 28.33 6.11
CA ASP A 3 -48.58 28.16 6.97
C ASP A 3 -47.37 28.00 6.07
N GLY A 4 -46.75 29.14 5.75
CA GLY A 4 -45.45 29.19 5.14
C GLY A 4 -44.43 28.65 6.14
N ALA A 5 -44.08 27.38 6.00
CA ALA A 5 -42.86 26.84 6.57
C ALA A 5 -41.69 27.64 5.97
N GLN A 6 -41.24 28.66 6.70
CA GLN A 6 -39.98 29.31 6.46
C GLN A 6 -38.91 28.23 6.61
N ASN A 7 -38.45 27.70 5.48
CA ASN A 7 -37.14 27.09 5.37
C ASN A 7 -36.13 28.19 5.70
N GLU A 8 -35.86 28.39 6.98
CA GLU A 8 -34.60 29.00 7.41
C GLU A 8 -33.51 28.09 6.85
N SER A 9 -32.90 28.54 5.75
CA SER A 9 -31.67 27.97 5.24
C SER A 9 -30.61 28.19 6.32
N MET A 10 -30.51 27.27 7.27
CA MET A 10 -29.39 27.19 8.20
C MET A 10 -28.13 27.02 7.36
N SER A 11 -27.43 28.14 7.16
CA SER A 11 -26.07 28.11 6.65
C SER A 11 -25.23 27.32 7.67
N PRO A 12 -24.54 26.25 7.27
CA PRO A 12 -23.66 25.55 8.18
C PRO A 12 -22.64 26.52 8.77
N SER A 13 -22.30 26.34 10.05
CA SER A 13 -21.34 27.21 10.73
C SER A 13 -19.98 27.13 10.04
N VAL A 14 -19.20 28.21 10.03
CA VAL A 14 -17.87 28.24 9.42
C VAL A 14 -16.97 27.14 9.98
N ALA A 15 -17.07 26.85 11.28
CA ALA A 15 -16.33 25.77 11.93
C ALA A 15 -16.68 24.39 11.34
N SER A 16 -17.97 24.14 11.12
CA SER A 16 -18.46 22.87 10.56
C SER A 16 -18.03 22.65 9.10
N GLN A 17 -17.93 23.72 8.31
CA GLN A 17 -17.37 23.68 6.96
C GLN A 17 -15.87 23.35 6.96
N ILE A 18 -15.10 23.97 7.87
CA ILE A 18 -13.67 23.71 8.02
C ILE A 18 -13.41 22.25 8.39
N VAL A 19 -14.15 21.70 9.36
CA VAL A 19 -14.01 20.30 9.78
C VAL A 19 -14.25 19.35 8.61
N HIS A 20 -15.29 19.58 7.82
CA HIS A 20 -15.59 18.78 6.64
C HIS A 20 -14.50 18.87 5.55
N GLU A 21 -13.99 20.07 5.26
CA GLU A 21 -12.89 20.24 4.29
C GLU A 21 -11.61 19.54 4.74
N VAL A 22 -11.25 19.63 6.02
CA VAL A 22 -10.09 18.94 6.60
C VAL A 22 -10.25 17.42 6.52
N ALA A 23 -11.43 16.91 6.85
CA ALA A 23 -11.79 15.50 6.73
C ALA A 23 -11.60 14.98 5.28
N LEU A 24 -12.15 15.69 4.29
CA LEU A 24 -11.99 15.34 2.89
C LEU A 24 -10.53 15.40 2.42
N ALA A 25 -9.79 16.43 2.83
CA ALA A 25 -8.38 16.55 2.49
C ALA A 25 -7.55 15.38 3.04
N ARG A 26 -7.84 14.92 4.26
CA ARG A 26 -7.17 13.75 4.85
C ARG A 26 -7.48 12.46 4.09
N ILE A 27 -8.73 12.21 3.74
CA ILE A 27 -9.13 11.02 2.96
C ILE A 27 -8.41 11.01 1.60
N ARG A 28 -8.35 12.16 0.90
CA ARG A 28 -7.61 12.28 -0.36
C ARG A 28 -6.14 11.96 -0.19
N HIS A 29 -5.50 12.52 0.84
CA HIS A 29 -4.09 12.24 1.12
C HIS A 29 -3.85 10.76 1.44
N GLN A 30 -4.76 10.10 2.16
CA GLN A 30 -4.64 8.67 2.43
C GLN A 30 -4.79 7.82 1.16
N ALA A 31 -5.69 8.21 0.25
CA ALA A 31 -5.84 7.56 -1.06
C ALA A 31 -4.58 7.72 -1.92
N GLU A 32 -4.01 8.92 -2.01
CA GLU A 32 -2.76 9.18 -2.73
C GLU A 32 -1.58 8.37 -2.16
N ALA A 33 -1.51 8.28 -0.82
CA ALA A 33 -0.50 7.47 -0.16
C ALA A 33 -0.68 5.97 -0.45
N MET A 34 -1.92 5.49 -0.59
CA MET A 34 -2.20 4.11 -0.98
C MET A 34 -1.75 3.82 -2.42
N ASP A 35 -2.07 4.72 -3.35
CA ASP A 35 -1.62 4.64 -4.75
C ASP A 35 -0.08 4.60 -4.83
N ALA A 36 0.61 5.39 -4.00
CA ALA A 36 2.06 5.38 -3.92
C ALA A 36 2.61 4.02 -3.43
N ILE A 37 1.95 3.38 -2.46
CA ILE A 37 2.31 2.04 -1.97
C ILE A 37 2.12 1.01 -3.09
N ASP A 38 1.00 1.04 -3.81
CA ASP A 38 0.71 0.10 -4.90
C ASP A 38 1.72 0.25 -6.06
N ARG A 39 2.07 1.49 -6.43
CA ARG A 39 3.14 1.75 -7.41
C ARG A 39 4.48 1.18 -6.95
N LYS A 40 4.82 1.33 -5.66
CA LYS A 40 6.06 0.80 -5.09
C LYS A 40 6.10 -0.73 -5.14
N ILE A 41 4.99 -1.41 -4.84
CA ILE A 41 4.87 -2.87 -4.97
C ILE A 41 5.06 -3.29 -6.42
N GLY A 42 4.37 -2.62 -7.37
CA GLY A 42 4.50 -2.90 -8.79
C GLY A 42 5.95 -2.75 -9.30
N LEU A 43 6.63 -1.68 -8.88
CA LEU A 43 8.05 -1.47 -9.20
C LEU A 43 8.95 -2.54 -8.59
N SER A 44 8.75 -2.88 -7.30
CA SER A 44 9.51 -3.93 -6.61
C SER A 44 9.41 -5.27 -7.32
N LEU A 45 8.20 -5.71 -7.68
CA LEU A 45 7.99 -6.96 -8.40
C LEU A 45 8.59 -6.93 -9.81
N SER A 46 8.49 -5.79 -10.51
CA SER A 46 9.08 -5.63 -11.85
C SER A 46 10.60 -5.71 -11.82
N VAL A 47 11.24 -5.02 -10.87
CA VAL A 47 12.69 -5.10 -10.65
C VAL A 47 13.09 -6.52 -10.30
N SER A 48 12.39 -7.17 -9.37
CA SER A 48 12.63 -8.56 -9.01
C SER A 48 12.54 -9.50 -10.22
N GLY A 49 11.50 -9.37 -11.06
CA GLY A 49 11.34 -10.18 -12.27
C GLY A 49 12.47 -9.95 -13.29
N PHE A 50 12.84 -8.69 -13.53
CA PHE A 50 13.96 -8.35 -14.40
C PHE A 50 15.28 -8.95 -13.92
N VAL A 51 15.54 -8.85 -12.62
CA VAL A 51 16.75 -9.35 -11.97
C VAL A 51 16.85 -10.87 -12.04
N VAL A 52 15.76 -11.59 -11.80
CA VAL A 52 15.69 -13.05 -11.98
C VAL A 52 15.88 -13.45 -13.44
N ALA A 53 15.33 -12.69 -14.39
CA ALA A 53 15.51 -12.97 -15.82
C ALA A 53 16.97 -12.81 -16.26
N LEU A 54 17.65 -11.75 -15.83
CA LEU A 54 19.08 -11.54 -16.09
C LEU A 54 19.93 -12.67 -15.51
N PHE A 55 19.65 -13.05 -14.27
CA PHE A 55 20.38 -14.13 -13.61
C PHE A 55 20.13 -15.48 -14.27
N SER A 56 18.89 -15.81 -14.61
CA SER A 56 18.58 -17.04 -15.35
C SER A 56 19.28 -17.07 -16.70
N GLY A 57 19.30 -15.93 -17.41
CA GLY A 57 20.00 -15.77 -18.68
C GLY A 57 21.50 -16.02 -18.56
N SER A 58 22.18 -15.55 -17.50
CA SER A 58 23.62 -15.79 -17.33
C SER A 58 23.97 -17.26 -17.12
N PHE A 59 23.07 -18.06 -16.53
CA PHE A 59 23.26 -19.51 -16.40
C PHE A 59 22.98 -20.30 -17.67
N VAL A 60 22.04 -19.85 -18.53
CA VAL A 60 21.72 -20.53 -19.80
C VAL A 60 22.92 -20.60 -20.74
N PHE A 61 23.82 -19.62 -20.70
CA PHE A 61 25.01 -19.59 -21.54
C PHE A 61 26.22 -20.34 -20.96
N ARG A 62 26.10 -20.99 -19.80
CA ARG A 62 27.20 -21.79 -19.24
C ARG A 62 27.27 -23.19 -19.87
N THR A 63 28.47 -23.52 -20.35
CA THR A 63 28.79 -24.83 -20.94
C THR A 63 29.36 -25.83 -19.93
N ALA A 64 29.77 -25.37 -18.73
CA ALA A 64 30.28 -26.20 -17.65
C ALA A 64 29.24 -26.39 -16.53
N GLY A 65 29.31 -27.52 -15.83
CA GLY A 65 28.43 -27.83 -14.70
C GLY A 65 28.48 -26.78 -13.59
N MET A 66 27.39 -26.66 -12.83
CA MET A 66 27.29 -25.73 -11.71
C MET A 66 28.01 -26.25 -10.47
N SER A 67 28.79 -25.41 -9.82
CA SER A 67 29.37 -25.71 -8.51
C SER A 67 28.31 -25.68 -7.40
N THR A 68 28.61 -26.28 -6.24
CA THR A 68 27.71 -26.24 -5.07
C THR A 68 27.40 -24.82 -4.63
N GLY A 69 28.37 -23.90 -4.70
CA GLY A 69 28.18 -22.49 -4.33
C GLY A 69 27.22 -21.76 -5.28
N GLU A 70 27.28 -22.07 -6.57
CA GLU A 70 26.36 -21.52 -7.58
C GLU A 70 24.93 -22.03 -7.37
N TRP A 71 24.76 -23.30 -7.04
CA TRP A 71 23.45 -23.84 -6.65
C TRP A 71 22.88 -23.16 -5.41
N ALA A 72 23.71 -22.94 -4.39
CA ALA A 72 23.30 -22.21 -3.19
C ALA A 72 22.84 -20.78 -3.52
N ALA A 73 23.56 -20.09 -4.43
CA ALA A 73 23.16 -18.77 -4.90
C ALA A 73 21.81 -18.79 -5.64
N VAL A 74 21.58 -19.75 -6.54
CA VAL A 74 20.30 -19.90 -7.23
C VAL A 74 19.15 -20.12 -6.25
N VAL A 75 19.32 -21.02 -5.28
CA VAL A 75 18.31 -21.29 -4.26
C VAL A 75 18.03 -20.05 -3.42
N LEU A 76 19.07 -19.34 -2.98
CA LEU A 76 18.93 -18.12 -2.18
C LEU A 76 18.18 -17.02 -2.95
N VAL A 77 18.53 -16.79 -4.21
CA VAL A 77 17.84 -15.84 -5.10
C VAL A 77 16.37 -16.23 -5.27
N GLY A 78 16.09 -17.52 -5.48
CA GLY A 78 14.73 -18.03 -5.59
C GLY A 78 13.91 -17.81 -4.31
N LEU A 79 14.49 -18.04 -3.14
CA LEU A 79 13.84 -17.78 -1.85
C LEU A 79 13.57 -16.29 -1.62
N LEU A 80 14.53 -15.43 -1.94
CA LEU A 80 14.36 -13.97 -1.82
C LEU A 80 13.30 -13.45 -2.80
N PHE A 81 13.28 -13.95 -4.03
CA PHE A 81 12.24 -13.63 -5.00
C PHE A 81 10.87 -14.08 -4.53
N PHE A 82 10.74 -15.32 -4.05
CA PHE A 82 9.49 -15.83 -3.50
C PHE A 82 9.01 -15.01 -2.31
N ALA A 83 9.90 -14.65 -1.37
CA ALA A 83 9.56 -13.80 -0.24
C ALA A 83 9.08 -12.41 -0.69
N ALA A 84 9.72 -11.80 -1.70
CA ALA A 84 9.29 -10.53 -2.28
C ALA A 84 7.88 -10.64 -2.88
N CYS A 85 7.62 -11.68 -3.68
CA CYS A 85 6.30 -11.94 -4.26
C CYS A 85 5.25 -12.18 -3.18
N TRP A 86 5.55 -12.99 -2.17
CA TRP A 86 4.64 -13.29 -1.07
C TRP A 86 4.25 -12.01 -0.31
N CYS A 87 5.23 -11.18 0.07
CA CYS A 87 4.98 -9.90 0.73
C CYS A 87 4.16 -8.96 -0.16
N GLY A 88 4.44 -8.91 -1.47
CA GLY A 88 3.69 -8.11 -2.42
C GLY A 88 2.23 -8.55 -2.56
N ILE A 89 1.97 -9.86 -2.67
CA ILE A 89 0.62 -10.42 -2.74
C ILE A 89 -0.15 -10.17 -1.44
N GLN A 90 0.49 -10.40 -0.28
CA GLN A 90 -0.12 -10.12 1.02
C GLN A 90 -0.46 -8.63 1.16
N ALA A 91 0.41 -7.72 0.72
CA ALA A 91 0.12 -6.30 0.70
C ALA A 91 -1.07 -5.97 -0.22
N TYR A 92 -1.22 -6.68 -1.34
CA TYR A 92 -2.34 -6.49 -2.27
C TYR A 92 -3.68 -7.03 -1.72
N TRP A 93 -3.66 -8.12 -0.97
CA TRP A 93 -4.85 -8.72 -0.37
C TRP A 93 -5.42 -7.95 0.82
N ILE A 94 -4.70 -6.98 1.37
CA ILE A 94 -5.25 -6.10 2.41
C ILE A 94 -6.19 -5.10 1.74
N THR A 95 -7.47 -5.45 1.68
CA THR A 95 -8.55 -4.67 1.04
C THR A 95 -9.54 -4.05 2.04
N ASP A 96 -9.28 -4.17 3.34
CA ASP A 96 -10.22 -3.79 4.41
C ASP A 96 -10.37 -2.27 4.61
N TRP A 97 -10.43 -1.50 3.53
CA TRP A 97 -10.57 -0.05 3.57
C TRP A 97 -11.93 0.34 4.16
N ASN A 98 -11.92 1.16 5.21
CA ASN A 98 -13.13 1.67 5.81
C ASN A 98 -13.56 2.96 5.07
N GLU A 99 -14.72 2.90 4.41
CA GLU A 99 -15.38 4.06 3.80
C GLU A 99 -16.56 4.49 4.70
N SER A 100 -16.24 5.00 5.89
CA SER A 100 -17.22 5.62 6.79
C SER A 100 -17.12 7.16 6.74
N PRO A 101 -18.25 7.89 6.85
CA PRO A 101 -19.61 7.39 7.08
C PRO A 101 -20.28 6.87 5.80
N GLY A 102 -20.87 5.67 5.86
CA GLY A 102 -21.60 5.10 4.75
C GLY A 102 -22.94 5.83 4.50
N LEU A 103 -23.40 5.86 3.24
CA LEU A 103 -24.67 6.52 2.84
C LEU A 103 -25.89 6.10 3.68
N LYS A 104 -25.92 4.84 4.14
CA LYS A 104 -26.99 4.34 5.02
C LYS A 104 -26.92 4.90 6.44
N SER A 105 -25.71 5.07 6.99
CA SER A 105 -25.50 5.71 8.30
C SER A 105 -25.94 7.17 8.22
N LEU A 106 -25.39 7.91 7.25
CA LEU A 106 -25.75 9.30 6.95
C LEU A 106 -27.26 9.51 6.84
N ARG A 107 -27.96 8.67 6.07
CA ARG A 107 -29.41 8.78 5.88
C ARG A 107 -30.20 8.51 7.17
N ARG A 108 -29.69 7.66 8.08
CA ARG A 108 -30.32 7.39 9.38
C ARG A 108 -30.08 8.57 10.34
N THR A 109 -28.85 9.09 10.39
CA THR A 109 -28.50 10.24 11.23
C THR A 109 -29.29 11.48 10.83
N ALA A 110 -29.37 11.77 9.52
CA ALA A 110 -30.12 12.90 8.95
C ALA A 110 -31.63 12.88 9.25
N LYS A 111 -32.22 11.73 9.55
CA LYS A 111 -33.65 11.61 9.88
C LYS A 111 -33.98 11.93 11.34
N ASN A 112 -33.00 11.79 12.22
CA ASN A 112 -33.23 11.74 13.66
C ASN A 112 -32.55 12.87 14.44
N HIS A 113 -31.67 13.64 13.78
CA HIS A 113 -30.81 14.64 14.44
C HIS A 113 -30.89 15.98 13.73
N SER A 114 -30.53 17.04 14.45
CA SER A 114 -30.33 18.37 13.88
C SER A 114 -29.13 18.38 12.91
N LEU A 115 -29.03 19.41 12.07
CA LEU A 115 -27.89 19.58 11.14
C LEU A 115 -26.55 19.60 11.89
N GLU A 116 -26.50 20.24 13.05
CA GLU A 116 -25.29 20.37 13.87
C GLU A 116 -24.85 19.02 14.46
N GLU A 117 -25.76 18.29 15.10
CA GLU A 117 -25.52 16.93 15.60
C GLU A 117 -25.14 15.95 14.48
N MET A 118 -25.73 16.11 13.29
CA MET A 118 -25.36 15.30 12.13
C MET A 118 -23.93 15.60 11.68
N MET A 119 -23.51 16.87 11.66
CA MET A 119 -22.14 17.23 11.28
C MET A 119 -21.10 16.75 12.28
N GLU A 120 -21.40 16.80 13.58
CA GLU A 120 -20.55 16.25 14.64
C GLU A 120 -20.42 14.73 14.52
N SER A 121 -21.54 14.01 14.36
CA SER A 121 -21.53 12.56 14.15
C SER A 121 -20.77 12.14 12.89
N ILE A 122 -20.85 12.92 11.81
CA ILE A 122 -20.07 12.69 10.58
C ILE A 122 -18.58 12.86 10.87
N ALA A 123 -18.19 13.91 11.59
CA ALA A 123 -16.80 14.16 11.93
C ALA A 123 -16.20 13.01 12.74
N ASP A 124 -16.92 12.51 13.75
CA ASP A 124 -16.51 11.36 14.57
C ASP A 124 -16.36 10.07 13.74
N GLU A 125 -17.32 9.78 12.86
CA GLU A 125 -17.26 8.61 11.97
C GLU A 125 -16.07 8.72 10.99
N VAL A 126 -15.77 9.92 10.49
CA VAL A 126 -14.60 10.16 9.63
C VAL A 126 -13.29 9.98 10.41
N GLU A 127 -13.18 10.54 11.61
CA GLU A 127 -11.96 10.42 12.42
C GLU A 127 -11.65 8.96 12.73
N LYS A 128 -12.67 8.20 13.15
CA LYS A 128 -12.53 6.76 13.37
C LYS A 128 -12.11 6.01 12.09
N SER A 129 -12.71 6.36 10.96
CA SER A 129 -12.36 5.79 9.65
C SER A 129 -10.89 6.06 9.30
N ILE A 130 -10.41 7.28 9.56
CA ILE A 130 -9.01 7.68 9.34
C ILE A 130 -8.07 6.82 10.19
N ASP A 131 -8.39 6.62 11.47
CA ASP A 131 -7.56 5.82 12.39
C ASP A 131 -7.51 4.34 12.00
N ASP A 132 -8.66 3.76 11.67
CA ASP A 132 -8.76 2.38 11.16
C ASP A 132 -7.91 2.22 9.88
N ASN A 133 -8.05 3.17 8.94
CA ASN A 133 -7.31 3.17 7.68
C ASN A 133 -5.80 3.38 7.88
N ASN A 134 -5.38 4.19 8.85
CA ASN A 134 -3.96 4.39 9.18
C ASN A 134 -3.29 3.09 9.64
N ALA A 135 -3.97 2.28 10.46
CA ALA A 135 -3.45 0.98 10.90
C ALA A 135 -3.25 0.01 9.72
N ILE A 136 -4.19 0.03 8.77
CA ILE A 136 -4.17 -0.78 7.55
C ILE A 136 -3.06 -0.32 6.61
N MET A 137 -2.95 0.98 6.38
CA MET A 137 -1.87 1.60 5.60
C MET A 137 -0.50 1.26 6.19
N GLY A 138 -0.35 1.31 7.52
CA GLY A 138 0.88 0.91 8.20
C GLY A 138 1.27 -0.54 7.91
N LYS A 139 0.31 -1.48 7.94
CA LYS A 139 0.54 -2.89 7.57
C LYS A 139 0.93 -3.04 6.10
N ARG A 140 0.21 -2.41 5.17
CA ARG A 140 0.52 -2.44 3.72
C ARG A 140 1.89 -1.84 3.43
N ALA A 141 2.22 -0.71 4.05
CA ALA A 141 3.52 -0.05 3.91
C ALA A 141 4.67 -0.94 4.42
N ASN A 142 4.50 -1.61 5.57
CA ASN A 142 5.50 -2.52 6.10
C ASN A 142 5.75 -3.71 5.15
N LEU A 143 4.69 -4.35 4.65
CA LEU A 143 4.81 -5.44 3.67
C LEU A 143 5.44 -4.98 2.35
N SER A 144 5.07 -3.79 1.86
CA SER A 144 5.70 -3.19 0.67
C SER A 144 7.19 -2.92 0.88
N ASN A 145 7.58 -2.42 2.05
CA ASN A 145 8.98 -2.20 2.41
C ASN A 145 9.77 -3.52 2.49
N LEU A 146 9.17 -4.57 3.07
CA LEU A 146 9.78 -5.91 3.10
C LEU A 146 9.94 -6.49 1.69
N ALA A 147 8.91 -6.39 0.84
CA ALA A 147 8.99 -6.82 -0.55
C ALA A 147 10.15 -6.14 -1.28
N PHE A 148 10.26 -4.82 -1.13
CA PHE A 148 11.35 -4.03 -1.72
C PHE A 148 12.72 -4.41 -1.17
N LEU A 149 12.84 -4.65 0.14
CA LEU A 149 14.08 -5.12 0.76
C LEU A 149 14.52 -6.46 0.17
N PHE A 150 13.60 -7.43 0.04
CA PHE A 150 13.91 -8.72 -0.57
C PHE A 150 14.28 -8.60 -2.05
N SER A 151 13.66 -7.69 -2.80
CA SER A 151 14.10 -7.35 -4.17
C SER A 151 15.54 -6.87 -4.20
N ILE A 152 15.93 -5.94 -3.33
CA ILE A 152 17.32 -5.44 -3.25
C ILE A 152 18.28 -6.56 -2.86
N LEU A 153 17.94 -7.36 -1.86
CA LEU A 153 18.79 -8.48 -1.43
C LEU A 153 18.97 -9.52 -2.54
N SER A 154 17.93 -9.80 -3.33
CA SER A 154 18.05 -10.69 -4.49
C SER A 154 19.02 -10.12 -5.52
N PHE A 155 18.93 -8.82 -5.79
CA PHE A 155 19.83 -8.14 -6.73
C PHE A 155 21.28 -8.17 -6.25
N LEU A 156 21.54 -7.82 -4.99
CA LEU A 156 22.89 -7.87 -4.42
C LEU A 156 23.48 -9.28 -4.44
N THR A 157 22.66 -10.29 -4.11
CA THR A 157 23.06 -11.70 -4.17
C THR A 157 23.47 -12.10 -5.59
N ILE A 158 22.72 -11.65 -6.60
CA ILE A 158 23.02 -11.89 -8.01
C ILE A 158 24.32 -11.23 -8.43
N VAL A 159 24.49 -9.94 -8.12
CA VAL A 159 25.73 -9.20 -8.42
C VAL A 159 26.94 -9.88 -7.77
N ALA A 160 26.84 -10.23 -6.48
CA ALA A 160 27.90 -10.92 -5.77
C ALA A 160 28.24 -12.28 -6.41
N SER A 161 27.23 -13.04 -6.82
CA SER A 161 27.41 -14.34 -7.48
C SER A 161 28.08 -14.19 -8.85
N VAL A 162 27.65 -13.23 -9.66
CA VAL A 162 28.25 -12.93 -10.97
C VAL A 162 29.71 -12.50 -10.80
N LEU A 163 30.00 -11.62 -9.83
CA LEU A 163 31.38 -11.20 -9.56
C LEU A 163 32.26 -12.37 -9.09
N ALA A 164 31.76 -13.21 -8.19
CA ALA A 164 32.50 -14.38 -7.72
C ALA A 164 32.78 -15.40 -8.84
N ILE A 165 31.85 -15.57 -9.79
CA ILE A 165 32.00 -16.47 -10.93
C ILE A 165 32.96 -15.92 -11.98
N HIS A 166 32.85 -14.64 -12.32
CA HIS A 166 33.58 -14.05 -13.46
C HIS A 166 34.90 -13.36 -13.10
N PHE A 167 35.06 -12.95 -11.84
CA PHE A 167 36.27 -12.29 -11.34
C PHE A 167 36.81 -13.07 -10.14
N PRO A 168 37.39 -14.26 -10.33
CA PRO A 168 37.98 -15.06 -9.25
C PRO A 168 39.28 -14.45 -8.68
N PHE A 169 39.54 -13.15 -8.89
CA PHE A 169 40.75 -12.44 -8.49
C PHE A 169 40.83 -12.26 -6.96
N CYS A 170 41.05 -13.37 -6.23
CA CYS A 170 41.60 -13.46 -4.87
C CYS A 170 41.61 -14.92 -4.35
N GLN A 171 41.81 -15.93 -5.21
CA GLN A 171 42.14 -17.30 -4.79
C GLN A 171 43.36 -17.83 -5.54
#